data_AF-A0A523ZQJ6-F1
#
_entry.id   AF-A0A523ZQJ6-F1
#
_cell.length_a   1.000
_cell.length_b   1.000
_cell.length_c   1.000
_cell.angle_alpha   90.00
_cell.angle_beta   90.00
_cell.angle_gamma   90.00
#
_symmetry.space_group_name_H-M   'P 1'
#
loop_
_entity.id
_entity.type
_entity.pdbx_description
1 polymer ?
#
loop_
_entity_poly.entity_id
_entity_poly.type
_entity_poly.pdbx_seq_one_letter_code
_entity_poly.pdbx_strand_id
1 'polypeptide(L)' 'MTQETKRLYLDDPYQVEFEAQIVEKGMREQKPAVILDQTCFYPESGGQPHDKG' A
#
# COMPACT_ATOMS: atom_id res chain seq x y z
N MET A 1 0.84 -18.97 6.47
CA MET A 1 1.46 -18.43 5.24
C MET A 1 1.24 -16.93 5.30
N THR A 2 2.30 -16.12 5.24
CA THR A 2 2.15 -14.65 5.19
C THR A 2 1.55 -14.31 3.83
N GLN A 3 0.33 -13.77 3.82
CA GLN A 3 -0.32 -13.35 2.58
C GLN A 3 0.39 -12.10 2.05
N GLU A 4 0.77 -12.09 0.78
CA GLU A 4 1.37 -10.91 0.14
C GLU A 4 0.29 -9.84 -0.10
N THR A 5 0.64 -8.56 0.10
CA THR A 5 -0.24 -7.44 -0.23
C THR A 5 -0.46 -7.36 -1.75
N LYS A 6 -1.73 -7.39 -2.18
CA LYS A 6 -2.10 -7.20 -3.58
C LYS A 6 -1.84 -5.75 -4.02
N ARG A 7 -1.15 -5.57 -5.15
CA ARG A 7 -0.75 -4.27 -5.68
C ARG A 7 -1.75 -3.82 -6.76
N LEU A 8 -2.80 -3.10 -6.37
CA LEU A 8 -3.88 -2.68 -7.27
C LEU A 8 -3.39 -1.71 -8.36
N TYR A 9 -2.37 -0.92 -8.06
CA TYR A 9 -1.73 0.01 -9.02
C TYR A 9 -1.09 -0.69 -10.23
N LEU A 10 -0.87 -2.01 -10.19
CA LEU A 10 -0.42 -2.79 -11.35
C LEU A 10 -1.58 -3.22 -12.25
N ASP A 11 -2.77 -3.39 -11.67
CA ASP A 11 -3.97 -3.86 -12.37
C ASP A 11 -4.69 -2.69 -13.06
N ASP A 12 -4.91 -1.59 -12.32
CA ASP A 12 -5.52 -0.36 -12.84
C ASP A 12 -4.79 0.88 -12.25
N PRO A 13 -3.89 1.52 -13.01
CA PRO A 13 -3.16 2.70 -12.54
C PRO A 13 -4.04 3.97 -12.43
N TYR A 14 -5.28 3.95 -12.93
CA TYR A 14 -6.21 5.07 -12.81
C TYR A 14 -7.17 4.94 -11.61
N GLN A 15 -7.12 3.82 -10.88
CA GLN A 15 -7.93 3.62 -9.68
C GLN A 15 -7.38 4.43 -8.50
N VAL A 16 -8.13 5.45 -8.07
CA VAL A 16 -7.71 6.37 -6.99
C VAL A 16 -8.39 6.12 -5.63
N GLU A 17 -9.41 5.26 -5.59
CA GLU A 17 -10.12 4.87 -4.36
C GLU A 17 -10.21 3.34 -4.28
N PHE A 18 -10.02 2.78 -3.08
CA PHE A 18 -10.07 1.34 -2.85
C PHE A 18 -10.47 0.99 -1.41
N GLU A 19 -10.96 -0.23 -1.22
CA GLU A 19 -11.22 -0.81 0.09
C GLU A 19 -10.15 -1.85 0.43
N ALA A 20 -9.71 -1.89 1.69
CA ALA A 20 -8.71 -2.84 2.15
C ALA A 20 -8.91 -3.18 3.63
N GLN A 21 -8.41 -4.35 4.03
CA GLN A 21 -8.36 -4.77 5.42
C GLN A 21 -6.97 -4.49 6.01
N ILE A 22 -6.94 -3.99 7.24
CA ILE A 22 -5.70 -3.88 8.00
C ILE A 22 -5.33 -5.27 8.52
N VAL A 23 -4.25 -5.84 7.99
CA VAL A 23 -3.74 -7.15 8.41
C VAL A 23 -2.70 -7.06 9.52
N GLU A 24 -2.03 -5.91 9.67
CA GLU A 24 -1.09 -5.64 10.76
C GLU A 24 -1.07 -4.16 11.14
N LYS A 25 -0.83 -3.86 12.41
CA LYS A 25 -0.60 -2.50 12.93
C LYS A 25 0.72 -2.46 13.68
N GLY A 26 1.47 -1.37 13.55
CA GLY A 26 2.74 -1.22 14.24
C GLY A 26 3.35 0.17 14.12
N MET A 27 4.67 0.22 14.30
CA MET A 27 5.46 1.44 14.20
C MET A 27 6.56 1.25 13.14
N ARG A 28 6.70 2.19 12.22
CA ARG A 28 7.80 2.28 11.24
C ARG A 28 8.44 3.64 11.36
N GLU A 29 9.76 3.71 11.55
CA GLU A 29 10.49 4.97 11.73
C GLU A 29 9.88 5.89 12.81
N GLN A 30 9.45 5.29 13.92
CA GLN A 30 8.78 6.00 15.03
C GLN A 30 7.43 6.64 14.66
N LYS A 31 6.84 6.27 13.51
CA LYS A 31 5.52 6.70 13.08
C LYS A 31 4.54 5.51 13.10
N PRO A 32 3.26 5.74 13.39
CA PRO A 32 2.22 4.72 13.24
C PRO A 32 2.19 4.19 11.80
N ALA A 33 2.05 2.88 11.65
CA ALA A 33 2.00 2.22 10.35
C ALA A 33 1.00 1.06 10.36
N VAL A 34 0.46 0.76 9.17
CA VAL A 34 -0.42 -0.38 8.93
C VAL A 34 0.07 -1.17 7.72
N ILE A 35 -0.19 -2.47 7.73
CA ILE A 35 -0.06 -3.33 6.55
C ILE A 35 -1.48 -3.65 6.07
N LEU A 36 -1.70 -3.50 4.76
CA LEU A 36 -2.98 -3.78 4.11
C LEU A 36 -2.90 -5.09 3.31
N ASP A 37 -4.03 -5.76 3.13
CA ASP A 37 -4.15 -6.92 2.23
C ASP A 37 -4.07 -6.52 0.75
N GLN A 38 -4.47 -5.30 0.40
CA GLN A 38 -4.36 -4.71 -0.94
C GLN A 38 -4.19 -3.19 -0.89
N THR A 39 -3.61 -2.58 -1.94
CA THR A 39 -3.36 -1.14 -1.97
C THR A 39 -3.26 -0.55 -3.39
N CYS A 40 -3.80 0.66 -3.58
CA CYS A 40 -3.50 1.51 -4.74
C CYS A 40 -2.25 2.39 -4.55
N PHE A 41 -1.75 2.55 -3.32
CA PHE A 41 -0.57 3.38 -3.07
C PHE A 41 0.68 2.78 -3.71
N TYR A 42 1.24 3.46 -4.72
CA TYR A 42 2.50 3.11 -5.33
C TYR A 42 3.67 3.38 -4.39
N PRO A 43 4.59 2.43 -4.18
CA PRO A 43 5.82 2.66 -3.45
C PRO A 43 6.84 3.41 -4.31
N GLU A 44 7.74 4.17 -3.70
CA GLU A 44 8.82 4.84 -4.43
C GLU A 44 9.71 3.82 -5.17
N SER A 45 9.80 3.95 -6.49
CA SER A 45 10.57 3.06 -7.36
C SER A 45 10.79 3.70 -8.74
N GLY A 46 11.84 3.29 -9.46
CA GLY A 46 12.12 3.80 -10.81
C GLY A 46 12.38 5.32 -10.92
N GLY A 47 12.67 5.99 -9.80
CA GLY A 47 12.77 7.45 -9.74
C GLY A 47 11.43 8.18 -9.61
N GLN A 48 10.32 7.44 -9.55
CA GLN A 48 8.99 7.99 -9.29
C GLN A 48 8.73 8.03 -7.77
N PRO A 49 8.31 9.19 -7.22
CA PRO A 49 7.94 9.31 -5.80
C PRO A 49 6.75 8.42 -5.42
N HIS A 50 6.66 8.08 -4.14
CA HIS A 50 5.52 7.35 -3.58
C HIS A 50 4.23 8.18 -3.56
N ASP A 51 3.09 7.48 -3.63
CA ASP A 51 1.76 8.09 -3.52
C ASP A 51 1.40 8.52 -2.09
N LYS A 52 0.44 9.44 -1.97
CA LYS A 52 -0.08 9.98 -0.71
C LYS A 52 -1.60 10.17 -0.78
N GLY A 53 -2.28 10.09 0.36
CA GLY A 53 -3.74 10.18 0.47
C GLY A 53 -4.23 9.76 1.85
#